data_AF-A0A955ITW9-F1
#
_entry.id   AF-A0A955ITW9-F1
#
_cell.length_a   1.000
_cell.length_b   1.000
_cell.length_c   1.000
_cell.angle_alpha   90.00
_cell.angle_beta   90.00
_cell.angle_gamma   90.00
#
_symmetry.space_group_name_H-M   'P 1'
#
loop_
_entity.id
_entity.type
_entity.pdbx_description
1 polymer ?
#
loop_
_entity_poly.entity_id
_entity_poly.type
_entity_poly.pdbx_seq_one_letter_code
_entity_poly.pdbx_strand_id
1 'polypeptide(L)'
;MKIAAAALVACAGAAFADFQSVETINYAGTYSMAQGQLNGTAFFGPDVAYDNTTTSGFFSGRAANSEFIDWGNMAAGTVVNGFQIGYATDAPVVDLAITFYEPGNGFGDASGTIASYLITGLPGSTTGFAGWIVDIDLEGGFEFLVGTGEIEYGYHQLTTAGNATGPLLSSGASQDDAFDSYSNGTQNGGGTYDGAFFFGGSPFAGAHMRLYTVPAPTALAVLGMGSIVAGRRRR
;
A
#
# COMPACT_ATOMS: atom_id res chain seq x y z
N MET A 1 -53.99 -0.77 -24.51
CA MET A 1 -52.68 -0.11 -24.44
C MET A 1 -52.49 0.49 -23.04
N LYS A 2 -51.81 -0.24 -22.14
CA LYS A 2 -51.27 0.31 -20.89
C LYS A 2 -49.92 -0.37 -20.65
N ILE A 3 -48.96 0.50 -20.36
CA ILE A 3 -47.51 0.32 -20.45
C ILE A 3 -47.00 -0.49 -19.25
N ALA A 4 -45.99 -1.31 -19.52
CA ALA A 4 -45.25 -2.10 -18.55
C ALA A 4 -44.68 -1.24 -17.41
N ALA A 5 -44.92 -1.64 -16.16
CA ALA A 5 -44.13 -1.18 -15.03
C ALA A 5 -42.97 -2.16 -14.86
N ALA A 6 -41.79 -1.76 -15.31
CA ALA A 6 -40.55 -2.47 -15.10
C ALA A 6 -40.29 -2.60 -13.58
N ALA A 7 -39.95 -3.81 -13.15
CA ALA A 7 -39.36 -4.03 -11.84
C ALA A 7 -38.03 -3.25 -11.77
N LEU A 8 -38.03 -2.14 -11.05
CA LEU A 8 -36.80 -1.48 -10.65
C LEU A 8 -36.14 -2.39 -9.62
N VAL A 9 -35.11 -3.10 -10.06
CA VAL A 9 -34.26 -3.94 -9.21
C VAL A 9 -33.62 -3.03 -8.16
N ALA A 10 -34.04 -3.20 -6.91
CA ALA A 10 -33.39 -2.63 -5.75
C ALA A 10 -32.05 -3.37 -5.54
N CYS A 11 -30.97 -2.81 -6.08
CA CYS A 11 -29.61 -3.21 -5.73
C CYS A 11 -28.78 -1.94 -5.48
N ALA A 12 -29.00 -1.30 -4.33
CA ALA A 12 -28.21 -0.15 -3.86
C ALA A 12 -28.24 -0.09 -2.31
N GLY A 13 -28.19 -1.25 -1.67
CA GLY A 13 -28.34 -1.42 -0.23
C GLY A 13 -27.05 -1.75 0.53
N ALA A 14 -25.88 -1.57 -0.08
CA ALA A 14 -24.61 -1.58 0.66
C ALA A 14 -24.23 -0.12 0.92
N ALA A 15 -24.21 0.25 2.19
CA ALA A 15 -23.92 1.58 2.68
C ALA A 15 -22.58 2.10 2.11
N PHE A 16 -22.64 3.21 1.37
CA PHE A 16 -21.47 4.04 1.17
C PHE A 16 -21.10 4.60 2.54
N ALA A 17 -20.06 4.05 3.16
CA ALA A 17 -19.46 4.67 4.33
C ALA A 17 -19.00 6.09 3.92
N ASP A 18 -19.45 7.09 4.66
CA ASP A 18 -19.15 8.50 4.43
C ASP A 18 -17.64 8.70 4.22
N PHE A 19 -17.27 9.23 3.06
CA PHE A 19 -15.93 9.78 2.88
C PHE A 19 -15.78 10.97 3.81
N GLN A 20 -14.88 10.86 4.77
CA GLN A 20 -14.57 11.93 5.71
C GLN A 20 -13.29 12.63 5.27
N SER A 21 -13.32 13.96 5.24
CA SER A 21 -12.10 14.75 5.10
C SER A 21 -11.25 14.54 6.35
N VAL A 22 -9.96 14.28 6.18
CA VAL A 22 -9.04 14.19 7.31
C VAL A 22 -8.69 15.61 7.75
N GLU A 23 -8.97 15.94 9.02
CA GLU A 23 -8.75 17.30 9.55
C GLU A 23 -7.26 17.68 9.63
N THR A 24 -6.35 16.70 9.74
CA THR A 24 -4.90 16.92 9.74
C THR A 24 -4.15 15.69 9.26
N ILE A 25 -3.22 15.88 8.31
CA ILE A 25 -2.27 14.87 7.87
C ILE A 25 -0.91 15.19 8.51
N ASN A 26 -0.39 14.25 9.29
CA ASN A 26 0.86 14.39 10.04
C ASN A 26 1.94 13.49 9.43
N TYR A 27 3.19 13.94 9.43
CA TYR A 27 4.31 13.06 9.08
C TYR A 27 4.89 12.39 10.34
N ALA A 28 4.92 11.06 10.33
CA ALA A 28 5.35 10.23 11.45
C ALA A 28 6.88 10.02 11.51
N GLY A 29 7.57 10.15 10.38
CA GLY A 29 8.99 9.80 10.24
C GLY A 29 9.19 8.54 9.39
N THR A 30 10.32 7.87 9.59
CA THR A 30 10.74 6.66 8.87
C THR A 30 10.70 5.43 9.78
N TYR A 31 9.93 4.42 9.42
CA TYR A 31 9.97 3.10 10.04
C TYR A 31 11.06 2.24 9.38
N SER A 32 12.08 1.85 10.14
CA SER A 32 13.12 0.95 9.64
C SER A 32 12.70 -0.49 9.82
N MET A 33 12.50 -1.24 8.73
CA MET A 33 12.14 -2.66 8.81
C MET A 33 13.22 -3.51 9.47
N ALA A 34 14.49 -3.17 9.24
CA ALA A 34 15.62 -3.86 9.88
C ALA A 34 15.65 -3.69 11.41
N GLN A 35 15.12 -2.58 11.91
CA GLN A 35 15.11 -2.27 13.35
C GLN A 35 13.74 -2.51 14.01
N GLY A 36 12.66 -2.58 13.22
CA GLY A 36 11.29 -2.70 13.71
C GLY A 36 10.83 -1.47 14.51
N GLN A 37 11.31 -0.28 14.17
CA GLN A 37 11.00 0.95 14.92
C GLN A 37 10.85 2.19 14.04
N LEU A 38 10.00 3.10 14.49
CA LEU A 38 9.80 4.42 13.90
C LEU A 38 10.87 5.40 14.42
N ASN A 39 11.57 6.02 13.48
CA ASN A 39 12.56 7.06 13.71
C ASN A 39 12.01 8.41 13.19
N GLY A 40 12.13 9.48 13.98
CA GLY A 40 11.61 10.81 13.60
C GLY A 40 12.37 11.53 12.48
N THR A 41 13.35 10.88 11.84
CA THR A 41 14.15 11.43 10.74
C THR A 41 13.69 10.82 9.41
N ALA A 42 13.48 11.67 8.40
CA ALA A 42 13.20 11.22 7.04
C ALA A 42 14.43 10.52 6.44
N PHE A 43 14.22 9.35 5.85
CA PHE A 43 15.21 8.64 5.04
C PHE A 43 14.83 8.74 3.56
N PHE A 44 15.81 8.79 2.67
CA PHE A 44 15.59 8.88 1.23
C PHE A 44 16.48 7.87 0.48
N GLY A 45 15.85 7.03 -0.34
CA GLY A 45 16.46 6.56 -1.60
C GLY A 45 16.44 7.72 -2.61
N PRO A 46 17.47 7.90 -3.45
CA PRO A 46 17.58 9.11 -4.26
C PRO A 46 16.53 9.21 -5.38
N ASP A 47 15.86 8.10 -5.74
CA ASP A 47 14.95 8.04 -6.87
C ASP A 47 13.56 7.52 -6.48
N VAL A 48 12.54 8.05 -7.16
CA VAL A 48 11.13 7.68 -7.01
C VAL A 48 10.70 6.89 -8.24
N ALA A 49 10.31 5.64 -8.06
CA ALA A 49 9.92 4.75 -9.15
C ALA A 49 8.40 4.72 -9.39
N TYR A 50 7.62 5.09 -8.38
CA TYR A 50 6.17 5.24 -8.44
C TYR A 50 5.73 6.29 -7.42
N ASP A 51 4.76 7.14 -7.78
CA ASP A 51 4.26 8.19 -6.90
C ASP A 51 2.80 8.50 -7.18
N ASN A 52 1.94 8.21 -6.21
CA ASN A 52 0.55 8.62 -6.20
C ASN A 52 0.22 9.50 -4.99
N THR A 53 1.23 10.17 -4.42
CA THR A 53 1.06 11.03 -3.25
C THR A 53 0.60 12.43 -3.67
N THR A 54 -0.56 12.87 -3.18
CA THR A 54 -1.05 14.24 -3.35
C THR A 54 -1.34 14.87 -1.98
N THR A 55 -1.29 16.20 -1.91
CA THR A 55 -1.38 16.94 -0.64
C THR A 55 -2.79 17.04 -0.05
N SER A 56 -3.82 16.55 -0.75
CA SER A 56 -5.20 16.50 -0.25
C SER A 56 -5.66 15.05 -0.15
N GLY A 57 -5.99 14.64 1.06
CA GLY A 57 -6.36 13.26 1.40
C GLY A 57 -7.78 13.14 1.90
N PHE A 58 -8.50 12.15 1.38
CA PHE A 58 -9.73 11.62 1.99
C PHE A 58 -9.43 10.22 2.54
N PHE A 59 -10.32 9.65 3.33
CA PHE A 59 -10.20 8.24 3.69
C PHE A 59 -11.56 7.55 3.68
N SER A 60 -11.51 6.23 3.63
CA SER A 60 -12.66 5.35 3.80
C SER A 60 -12.39 4.46 5.01
N GLY A 61 -13.07 4.71 6.12
CA GLY A 61 -13.03 3.84 7.28
C GLY A 61 -13.67 2.49 6.94
N ARG A 62 -13.04 1.37 7.32
CA ARG A 62 -13.55 0.03 7.04
C ARG A 62 -13.64 -0.86 8.26
N ALA A 63 -14.38 -1.94 8.10
CA ALA A 63 -14.41 -3.02 9.07
C ALA A 63 -13.03 -3.68 9.17
N ALA A 64 -12.70 -4.15 10.38
CA ALA A 64 -11.48 -4.92 10.63
C ALA A 64 -11.35 -6.11 9.66
N ASN A 65 -10.12 -6.42 9.24
CA ASN A 65 -9.79 -7.50 8.31
C ASN A 65 -10.28 -7.31 6.87
N SER A 66 -10.49 -6.07 6.44
CA SER A 66 -10.70 -5.75 5.01
C SER A 66 -9.36 -5.39 4.38
N GLU A 67 -9.18 -5.79 3.12
CA GLU A 67 -8.03 -5.39 2.29
C GLU A 67 -8.45 -4.34 1.28
N PHE A 68 -7.60 -3.32 1.09
CA PHE A 68 -7.65 -2.41 -0.06
C PHE A 68 -6.51 -2.72 -1.00
N ILE A 69 -6.82 -2.99 -2.26
CA ILE A 69 -5.79 -3.19 -3.28
C ILE A 69 -5.86 -2.04 -4.27
N ASP A 70 -4.72 -1.43 -4.51
CA ASP A 70 -4.49 -0.42 -5.52
C ASP A 70 -3.31 -0.86 -6.40
N TRP A 71 -3.18 -0.29 -7.58
CA TRP A 71 -2.22 -0.74 -8.57
C TRP A 71 -1.53 0.42 -9.27
N GLY A 72 -0.43 0.10 -9.94
CA GLY A 72 0.37 1.05 -10.66
C GLY A 72 1.32 0.37 -11.63
N ASN A 73 2.01 1.20 -12.40
CA ASN A 73 3.06 0.75 -13.32
C ASN A 73 4.38 1.42 -12.96
N MET A 74 5.46 0.66 -13.07
CA MET A 74 6.83 1.14 -12.91
C MET A 74 7.77 0.38 -13.84
N ALA A 75 9.07 0.73 -13.85
CA ALA A 75 10.01 0.04 -14.72
C ALA A 75 10.22 -1.42 -14.28
N ALA A 76 10.15 -2.36 -15.22
CA ALA A 76 10.52 -3.75 -14.97
C ALA A 76 11.98 -3.86 -14.51
N GLY A 77 12.25 -4.76 -13.56
CA GLY A 77 13.55 -4.93 -12.92
C GLY A 77 13.87 -3.91 -11.82
N THR A 78 12.91 -3.08 -11.39
CA THR A 78 13.12 -2.09 -10.32
C THR A 78 13.31 -2.79 -8.98
N VAL A 79 14.35 -2.41 -8.23
CA VAL A 79 14.54 -2.83 -6.84
C VAL A 79 13.95 -1.76 -5.94
N VAL A 80 12.88 -2.09 -5.22
CA VAL A 80 12.25 -1.20 -4.24
C VAL A 80 12.99 -1.34 -2.91
N ASN A 81 13.53 -0.23 -2.42
CA ASN A 81 14.29 -0.15 -1.16
C ASN A 81 13.56 0.64 -0.07
N GLY A 82 12.36 1.12 -0.36
CA GLY A 82 11.53 1.83 0.59
C GLY A 82 10.21 2.21 -0.04
N PHE A 83 9.25 2.60 0.79
CA PHE A 83 8.00 3.14 0.30
C PHE A 83 7.35 4.09 1.32
N GLN A 84 6.57 5.06 0.86
CA GLN A 84 5.75 5.93 1.70
C GLN A 84 4.31 5.45 1.68
N ILE A 85 3.67 5.34 2.85
CA ILE A 85 2.24 5.09 2.96
C ILE A 85 1.54 6.22 3.70
N GLY A 86 0.28 6.45 3.34
CA GLY A 86 -0.64 7.25 4.12
C GLY A 86 -1.75 6.41 4.75
N TYR A 87 -2.10 6.67 6.00
CA TYR A 87 -3.24 6.05 6.67
C TYR A 87 -4.01 7.04 7.55
N ALA A 88 -5.29 6.77 7.78
CA ALA A 88 -6.13 7.51 8.73
C ALA A 88 -6.67 6.55 9.79
N THR A 89 -6.73 7.01 11.03
CA THR A 89 -7.15 6.18 12.17
C THR A 89 -7.73 7.01 13.31
N ASP A 90 -8.65 6.39 14.06
CA ASP A 90 -9.10 6.81 15.39
C ASP A 90 -8.59 5.88 16.52
N ALA A 91 -7.72 4.92 16.19
CA ALA A 91 -7.05 4.07 17.16
C ALA A 91 -5.83 4.79 17.75
N PRO A 92 -5.45 4.53 19.02
CA PRO A 92 -4.28 5.16 19.64
C PRO A 92 -2.94 4.72 19.05
N VAL A 93 -2.88 3.48 18.55
CA VAL A 93 -1.71 2.84 17.93
C VAL A 93 -2.23 1.95 16.82
N VAL A 94 -1.46 1.86 15.72
CA VAL A 94 -1.85 1.10 14.54
C VAL A 94 -0.77 0.09 14.15
N ASP A 95 -1.23 -1.11 13.81
CA ASP A 95 -0.43 -2.12 13.11
C ASP A 95 -1.03 -2.34 11.72
N LEU A 96 -0.18 -2.26 10.70
CA LEU A 96 -0.54 -2.38 9.30
C LEU A 96 0.22 -3.54 8.66
N ALA A 97 -0.47 -4.30 7.82
CA ALA A 97 0.16 -5.20 6.88
C ALA A 97 0.07 -4.59 5.48
N ILE A 98 1.21 -4.46 4.81
CA ILE A 98 1.33 -3.99 3.44
C ILE A 98 1.88 -5.15 2.60
N THR A 99 1.15 -5.53 1.56
CA THR A 99 1.56 -6.63 0.67
C THR A 99 1.69 -6.12 -0.74
N PHE A 100 2.72 -6.55 -1.46
CA PHE A 100 2.97 -6.22 -2.85
C PHE A 100 2.80 -7.46 -3.72
N TYR A 101 2.21 -7.29 -4.90
CA TYR A 101 1.89 -8.35 -5.85
C TYR A 101 2.38 -7.99 -7.25
N GLU A 102 2.72 -9.02 -8.03
CA GLU A 102 2.85 -8.91 -9.49
C GLU A 102 1.71 -9.69 -10.15
N PRO A 103 0.70 -9.00 -10.68
CA PRO A 103 -0.44 -9.68 -11.27
C PRO A 103 0.02 -10.43 -12.52
N GLY A 104 -0.31 -11.72 -12.60
CA GLY A 104 0.01 -12.54 -13.77
C GLY A 104 -0.91 -12.28 -14.99
N ASN A 105 -2.00 -11.54 -14.79
CA ASN A 105 -3.12 -11.42 -15.72
C ASN A 105 -3.59 -9.97 -15.97
N GLY A 106 -2.98 -8.99 -15.32
CA GLY A 106 -3.36 -7.58 -15.43
C GLY A 106 -4.67 -7.26 -14.70
N PHE A 107 -4.55 -6.43 -13.67
CA PHE A 107 -5.60 -5.78 -12.87
C PHE A 107 -6.34 -6.65 -11.84
N GLY A 108 -6.21 -6.23 -10.57
CA GLY A 108 -7.16 -6.54 -9.51
C GLY A 108 -7.15 -8.00 -9.07
N ASP A 109 -6.02 -8.69 -9.24
CA ASP A 109 -5.86 -10.06 -8.78
C ASP A 109 -4.62 -10.12 -7.88
N ALA A 110 -4.87 -10.22 -6.57
CA ALA A 110 -3.91 -10.42 -5.48
C ALA A 110 -3.15 -11.76 -5.62
N SER A 111 -2.48 -11.93 -6.75
CA SER A 111 -1.78 -13.11 -7.20
C SER A 111 -0.30 -12.78 -7.33
N GLY A 112 0.57 -13.73 -6.99
CA GLY A 112 2.01 -13.52 -7.10
C GLY A 112 2.55 -12.51 -6.09
N THR A 113 2.33 -12.73 -4.78
CA THR A 113 2.96 -11.93 -3.72
C THR A 113 4.48 -11.90 -3.89
N ILE A 114 5.04 -10.70 -4.03
CA ILE A 114 6.48 -10.46 -4.16
C ILE A 114 7.11 -9.96 -2.86
N ALA A 115 6.32 -9.31 -2.00
CA ALA A 115 6.75 -8.86 -0.69
C ALA A 115 5.55 -8.68 0.26
N SER A 116 5.77 -8.85 1.56
CA SER A 116 4.76 -8.55 2.58
C SER A 116 5.44 -8.07 3.85
N TYR A 117 4.93 -6.99 4.42
CA TYR A 117 5.51 -6.30 5.56
C TYR A 117 4.46 -6.09 6.64
N LEU A 118 4.81 -6.49 7.86
CA LEU A 118 4.07 -6.14 9.07
C LEU A 118 4.77 -4.95 9.73
N ILE A 119 4.09 -3.80 9.74
CA ILE A 119 4.55 -2.55 10.32
C ILE A 119 3.76 -2.30 11.60
N THR A 120 4.43 -2.25 12.74
CA THR A 120 3.77 -2.20 14.05
C THR A 120 4.10 -0.94 14.83
N GLY A 121 3.22 -0.56 15.76
CA GLY A 121 3.46 0.55 16.66
C GLY A 121 3.42 1.93 15.99
N LEU A 122 2.69 2.04 14.87
CA LEU A 122 2.53 3.32 14.18
C LEU A 122 1.65 4.28 14.99
N PRO A 123 1.90 5.60 14.89
CA PRO A 123 1.16 6.59 15.64
C PRO A 123 -0.32 6.57 15.25
N GLY A 124 -1.17 6.78 16.24
CA GLY A 124 -2.60 6.90 16.06
C GLY A 124 -3.14 8.19 16.67
N SER A 125 -4.40 8.18 17.06
CA SER A 125 -5.06 9.30 17.72
C SER A 125 -6.02 8.81 18.80
N THR A 126 -6.12 9.57 19.90
CA THR A 126 -7.11 9.35 20.98
C THR A 126 -8.18 10.44 21.02
N THR A 127 -8.07 11.46 20.17
CA THR A 127 -8.93 12.66 20.18
C THR A 127 -9.82 12.78 18.95
N GLY A 128 -9.96 11.69 18.17
CA GLY A 128 -10.71 11.65 16.91
C GLY A 128 -9.84 11.11 15.77
N PHE A 129 -10.33 11.21 14.53
CA PHE A 129 -9.58 10.77 13.36
C PHE A 129 -8.36 11.64 13.09
N ALA A 130 -7.22 11.01 12.83
CA ALA A 130 -6.01 11.68 12.36
C ALA A 130 -5.43 10.93 11.16
N GLY A 131 -4.88 11.70 10.21
CA GLY A 131 -4.09 11.18 9.10
C GLY A 131 -2.61 11.18 9.43
N TRP A 132 -1.92 10.18 8.91
CA TRP A 132 -0.50 9.97 9.08
C TRP A 132 0.14 9.56 7.76
N ILE A 133 1.32 10.10 7.50
CA ILE A 133 2.23 9.68 6.43
C ILE A 133 3.47 9.10 7.13
N VAL A 134 3.90 7.92 6.68
CA VAL A 134 5.11 7.27 7.19
C VAL A 134 5.93 6.77 6.01
N ASP A 135 7.25 6.99 6.07
CA ASP A 135 8.19 6.34 5.16
C ASP A 135 8.61 5.00 5.77
N ILE A 136 8.70 3.97 4.95
CA ILE A 136 9.15 2.63 5.30
C ILE A 136 10.49 2.41 4.62
N ASP A 137 11.52 2.20 5.43
CA ASP A 137 12.88 1.90 4.99
C ASP A 137 13.08 0.38 4.97
N LEU A 138 13.44 -0.13 3.80
CA LEU A 138 13.68 -1.56 3.55
C LEU A 138 15.18 -1.88 3.47
N GLU A 139 16.06 -0.91 3.70
CA GLU A 139 17.50 -1.18 3.67
C GLU A 139 17.90 -2.21 4.73
N GLY A 140 18.83 -3.08 4.33
CA GLY A 140 19.35 -4.13 5.21
C GLY A 140 18.74 -5.52 4.97
N GLY A 141 18.28 -5.78 3.73
CA GLY A 141 17.85 -7.10 3.29
C GLY A 141 16.32 -7.29 3.20
N PHE A 142 15.55 -6.20 3.26
CA PHE A 142 14.09 -6.21 3.11
C PHE A 142 13.64 -5.69 1.75
N GLU A 143 14.57 -5.31 0.87
CA GLU A 143 14.31 -4.83 -0.48
C GLU A 143 13.67 -5.93 -1.35
N PHE A 144 12.86 -5.55 -2.33
CA PHE A 144 12.20 -6.48 -3.24
C PHE A 144 12.32 -6.05 -4.71
N LEU A 145 12.20 -7.02 -5.62
CA LEU A 145 12.29 -6.80 -7.06
C LEU A 145 10.89 -6.80 -7.67
N VAL A 146 10.60 -5.79 -8.50
CA VAL A 146 9.48 -5.78 -9.43
C VAL A 146 10.01 -6.28 -10.77
N GLY A 147 9.73 -7.52 -11.14
CA GLY A 147 10.15 -8.19 -12.36
C GLY A 147 9.40 -7.79 -13.63
N THR A 148 8.07 -7.59 -13.57
CA THR A 148 7.23 -7.36 -14.78
C THR A 148 7.02 -5.88 -15.08
N GLY A 149 7.10 -5.02 -14.06
CA GLY A 149 6.79 -3.60 -14.14
C GLY A 149 5.33 -3.25 -13.80
N GLU A 150 4.50 -4.25 -13.56
CA GLU A 150 3.15 -4.09 -13.00
C GLU A 150 3.24 -4.33 -11.48
N ILE A 151 2.68 -3.42 -10.69
CA ILE A 151 2.70 -3.52 -9.23
C ILE A 151 1.29 -3.34 -8.69
N GLU A 152 0.87 -4.25 -7.81
CA GLU A 152 -0.30 -4.04 -6.96
C GLU A 152 0.15 -4.00 -5.51
N TYR A 153 -0.57 -3.24 -4.68
CA TYR A 153 -0.30 -3.16 -3.26
C TYR A 153 -1.59 -3.21 -2.44
N GLY A 154 -1.59 -4.15 -1.50
CA GLY A 154 -2.64 -4.41 -0.55
C GLY A 154 -2.37 -3.71 0.78
N TYR A 155 -3.36 -2.98 1.28
CA TYR A 155 -3.39 -2.38 2.61
C TYR A 155 -4.33 -3.17 3.52
N HIS A 156 -3.78 -3.67 4.62
CA HIS A 156 -4.50 -4.43 5.64
C HIS A 156 -4.31 -3.80 7.00
N GLN A 157 -5.41 -3.58 7.71
CA GLN A 157 -5.34 -3.28 9.14
C GLN A 157 -5.53 -4.56 9.95
N LEU A 158 -4.64 -4.81 10.91
CA LEU A 158 -4.67 -6.01 11.74
C LEU A 158 -5.38 -5.83 13.09
N THR A 159 -6.01 -4.67 13.35
CA THR A 159 -6.57 -4.39 14.66
C THR A 159 -7.89 -5.10 14.92
N THR A 160 -8.05 -5.50 16.17
CA THR A 160 -9.27 -6.04 16.77
C THR A 160 -10.40 -5.01 16.76
N ALA A 161 -11.52 -5.39 16.14
CA ALA A 161 -12.85 -4.76 16.13
C ALA A 161 -13.04 -3.43 16.91
N GLY A 162 -13.47 -2.38 16.21
CA GLY A 162 -14.13 -1.20 16.82
C GLY A 162 -13.62 0.16 16.36
N ASN A 163 -12.42 0.22 15.79
CA ASN A 163 -11.80 1.46 15.31
C ASN A 163 -11.90 1.53 13.79
N ALA A 164 -12.23 2.70 13.23
CA ALA A 164 -12.21 2.89 11.79
C ALA A 164 -10.79 3.31 11.39
N THR A 165 -10.17 2.55 10.51
CA THR A 165 -8.86 2.88 9.96
C THR A 165 -8.79 2.38 8.53
N GLY A 166 -7.99 3.05 7.73
CA GLY A 166 -7.85 2.74 6.31
C GLY A 166 -6.74 3.54 5.69
N PRO A 167 -6.43 3.27 4.42
CA PRO A 167 -5.46 4.05 3.68
C PRO A 167 -5.95 5.49 3.53
N LEU A 168 -5.01 6.44 3.51
CA LEU A 168 -5.28 7.76 2.96
C LEU A 168 -5.43 7.61 1.45
N LEU A 169 -6.45 8.23 0.89
CA LEU A 169 -6.73 8.27 -0.54
C LEU A 169 -6.29 9.63 -1.06
N SER A 170 -5.39 9.64 -2.05
CA SER A 170 -4.88 10.84 -2.67
C SER A 170 -5.89 11.35 -3.70
N SER A 171 -6.25 12.63 -3.72
CA SER A 171 -7.10 13.16 -4.80
C SER A 171 -6.25 13.55 -6.01
N GLY A 172 -6.59 13.10 -7.21
CA GLY A 172 -6.05 13.66 -8.46
C GLY A 172 -4.96 12.85 -9.16
N ALA A 173 -4.97 11.51 -9.04
CA ALA A 173 -4.22 10.66 -9.96
C ALA A 173 -4.65 10.99 -11.40
N SER A 174 -3.71 11.37 -12.27
CA SER A 174 -4.03 11.80 -13.63
C SER A 174 -4.36 10.66 -14.61
N GLN A 175 -4.57 9.43 -14.12
CA GLN A 175 -4.95 8.26 -14.91
C GLN A 175 -5.86 7.35 -14.08
N ASP A 176 -6.55 6.42 -14.76
CA ASP A 176 -7.64 5.56 -14.31
C ASP A 176 -7.34 4.64 -13.10
N ASP A 177 -7.02 5.20 -11.92
CA ASP A 177 -6.83 4.40 -10.70
C ASP A 177 -8.18 4.20 -10.00
N ALA A 178 -8.69 2.97 -10.14
CA ALA A 178 -9.70 2.40 -9.25
C ALA A 178 -8.99 1.52 -8.22
N PHE A 179 -9.66 1.21 -7.11
CA PHE A 179 -9.15 0.24 -6.14
C PHE A 179 -10.17 -0.87 -5.94
N ASP A 180 -9.67 -2.04 -5.58
CA ASP A 180 -10.46 -3.22 -5.23
C ASP A 180 -10.52 -3.40 -3.71
N SER A 181 -11.61 -4.02 -3.24
CA SER A 181 -11.78 -4.36 -1.82
C SER A 181 -12.23 -5.80 -1.64
N TYR A 182 -11.62 -6.46 -0.64
CA TYR A 182 -11.91 -7.83 -0.26
C TYR A 182 -12.30 -7.89 1.21
N SER A 183 -13.40 -8.56 1.52
CA SER A 183 -13.73 -8.95 2.90
C SER A 183 -13.46 -10.44 3.13
N ASN A 184 -12.99 -10.71 4.35
CA ASN A 184 -12.23 -11.91 4.69
C ASN A 184 -12.93 -13.26 4.43
N GLY A 185 -12.10 -14.22 4.02
CA GLY A 185 -12.21 -15.63 4.35
C GLY A 185 -10.85 -16.34 4.23
N THR A 186 -9.87 -16.01 5.09
CA THR A 186 -8.50 -16.58 5.18
C THR A 186 -7.46 -16.07 4.16
N GLN A 187 -7.21 -14.76 4.17
CA GLN A 187 -5.91 -14.08 4.01
C GLN A 187 -4.89 -14.39 2.89
N ASN A 188 -5.12 -15.23 1.86
CA ASN A 188 -4.38 -15.23 0.56
C ASN A 188 -4.81 -16.41 -0.35
N GLY A 189 -6.06 -16.45 -0.80
CA GLY A 189 -6.48 -17.48 -1.77
C GLY A 189 -7.96 -17.86 -1.79
N GLY A 190 -8.88 -16.88 -1.71
CA GLY A 190 -10.31 -17.15 -1.89
C GLY A 190 -11.27 -16.32 -1.04
N GLY A 191 -10.93 -15.05 -0.74
CA GLY A 191 -11.84 -14.13 -0.05
C GLY A 191 -13.11 -13.85 -0.85
N THR A 192 -14.16 -13.34 -0.18
CA THR A 192 -15.36 -12.86 -0.89
C THR A 192 -15.01 -11.52 -1.53
N TYR A 193 -15.09 -11.45 -2.85
CA TYR A 193 -14.89 -10.20 -3.58
C TYR A 193 -16.06 -9.27 -3.28
N ASP A 194 -15.78 -8.14 -2.63
CA ASP A 194 -16.79 -7.15 -2.27
C ASP A 194 -16.99 -6.11 -3.39
N GLY A 195 -16.31 -6.27 -4.54
CA GLY A 195 -16.48 -5.46 -5.73
C GLY A 195 -15.34 -4.47 -5.98
N ALA A 196 -15.10 -4.15 -7.26
CA ALA A 196 -14.36 -2.98 -7.71
C ALA A 196 -15.25 -1.76 -7.51
N PHE A 197 -14.78 -0.76 -6.76
CA PHE A 197 -15.52 0.49 -6.64
C PHE A 197 -15.02 1.48 -7.70
N PHE A 198 -15.80 1.62 -8.78
CA PHE A 198 -15.65 2.71 -9.74
C PHE A 198 -16.44 3.93 -9.26
N PHE A 199 -15.75 4.99 -8.81
CA PHE A 199 -16.39 6.26 -8.50
C PHE A 199 -16.67 6.99 -9.82
N GLY A 200 -17.90 6.87 -10.33
CA GLY A 200 -18.37 7.48 -11.58
C GLY A 200 -18.50 9.01 -11.57
N GLY A 201 -17.58 9.70 -10.90
CA GLY A 201 -17.44 11.14 -10.79
C GLY A 201 -16.15 11.47 -10.04
N SER A 202 -15.29 12.28 -10.62
CA SER A 202 -13.95 12.66 -10.11
C SER A 202 -14.00 13.18 -8.65
N PRO A 203 -12.99 12.87 -7.80
CA PRO A 203 -11.64 12.52 -8.20
C PRO A 203 -11.25 11.06 -7.99
N PHE A 204 -10.81 10.47 -9.11
CA PHE A 204 -9.65 9.58 -9.22
C PHE A 204 -8.76 9.66 -7.98
N ALA A 205 -8.77 8.59 -7.18
CA ALA A 205 -8.02 8.53 -5.95
C ALA A 205 -7.41 7.15 -5.73
N GLY A 206 -6.08 7.11 -5.78
CA GLY A 206 -5.31 5.95 -5.34
C GLY A 206 -5.00 6.03 -3.86
N ALA A 207 -4.63 4.90 -3.26
CA ALA A 207 -4.04 4.89 -1.95
C ALA A 207 -2.71 5.67 -1.97
N HIS A 208 -2.50 6.49 -0.95
CA HIS A 208 -1.33 7.35 -0.82
C HIS A 208 -0.07 6.49 -0.70
N MET A 209 0.58 6.25 -1.84
CA MET A 209 1.73 5.38 -1.98
C MET A 209 2.82 6.05 -2.82
N ARG A 210 4.05 5.96 -2.37
CA ARG A 210 5.26 6.29 -3.16
C ARG A 210 6.26 5.15 -3.00
N LEU A 211 6.83 4.66 -4.09
CA LEU A 211 7.86 3.61 -4.06
C LEU A 211 9.22 4.23 -4.35
N TYR A 212 10.15 4.02 -3.43
CA TYR A 212 11.54 4.44 -3.55
C TYR A 212 12.37 3.33 -4.14
N THR A 213 13.35 3.72 -4.94
CA THR A 213 14.33 2.79 -5.51
C THR A 213 15.74 3.33 -5.29
N VAL A 214 16.70 2.41 -5.24
CA VAL A 214 18.09 2.75 -5.49
C VAL A 214 18.34 2.64 -7.00
N PRO A 215 19.14 3.54 -7.60
CA PRO A 215 19.64 3.31 -8.94
C PRO A 215 20.20 1.89 -8.99
N ALA A 216 19.79 1.11 -9.99
CA ALA A 216 20.35 -0.21 -10.22
C ALA A 216 21.88 -0.08 -10.06
N PRO A 217 22.53 -0.86 -9.18
CA PRO A 217 23.95 -0.70 -8.94
C PRO A 217 24.62 -0.73 -10.30
N THR A 218 25.25 0.37 -10.70
CA THR A 218 25.84 0.55 -12.02
C THR A 218 26.92 -0.51 -12.22
N ALA A 219 26.55 -1.71 -12.66
CA ALA A 219 27.38 -2.87 -13.03
C ALA A 219 28.69 -3.16 -12.26
N LEU A 220 28.93 -2.59 -11.06
CA LEU A 220 30.23 -2.67 -10.37
C LEU A 220 30.17 -3.21 -8.94
N ALA A 221 28.99 -3.48 -8.37
CA ALA A 221 28.91 -4.12 -7.06
C ALA A 221 28.92 -5.67 -7.12
N VAL A 222 28.78 -6.27 -8.32
CA VAL A 222 28.83 -7.73 -8.54
C VAL A 222 30.26 -8.31 -8.46
N LEU A 223 31.31 -7.47 -8.34
CA LEU A 223 32.71 -7.91 -8.21
C LEU A 223 33.25 -7.97 -6.76
N GLY A 224 32.39 -7.82 -5.74
CA GLY A 224 32.81 -7.86 -4.32
C GLY A 224 32.74 -9.24 -3.65
N MET A 225 31.96 -10.20 -4.17
CA MET A 225 31.81 -11.54 -3.59
C MET A 225 32.55 -12.64 -4.37
N GLY A 226 33.64 -12.26 -5.05
CA GLY A 226 34.57 -13.18 -5.68
C GLY A 226 35.61 -13.70 -4.69
N SER A 227 35.30 -14.80 -4.00
CA SER A 227 36.28 -15.82 -3.58
C SER A 227 37.53 -15.36 -2.80
N ILE A 228 37.47 -15.36 -1.47
CA ILE A 228 38.66 -15.69 -0.66
C ILE A 228 38.83 -17.21 -0.73
N VAL A 229 39.41 -17.71 -1.82
CA VAL A 229 40.06 -19.02 -1.81
C VAL A 229 41.42 -18.81 -1.15
N ALA A 230 41.50 -19.12 0.14
CA ALA A 230 42.76 -19.18 0.88
C ALA A 230 43.64 -20.32 0.32
N GLY A 231 44.35 -20.03 -0.77
CA GLY A 231 45.41 -20.87 -1.31
C GLY A 231 46.66 -20.81 -0.43
N ARG A 232 46.69 -21.58 0.68
CA ARG A 232 47.91 -21.81 1.46
C ARG A 232 48.80 -22.83 0.75
N ARG A 233 49.70 -22.38 -0.14
CA ARG A 233 50.84 -23.18 -0.62
C ARG A 233 52.15 -22.76 0.07
N ARG A 234 52.59 -23.65 0.96
CA ARG A 234 53.95 -24.05 1.38
C ARG A 234 55.13 -23.08 1.16
N ARG A 235 55.86 -22.83 2.25
CA ARG A 235 57.23 -23.37 2.39
C ARG A 235 57.30 -24.18 3.67
#